data_AF-A0A5C6DGD3-F1
#
_entry.id   AF-A0A5C6DGD3-F1
#
_cell.length_a   1.000
_cell.length_b   1.000
_cell.length_c   1.000
_cell.angle_alpha   90.00
_cell.angle_beta   90.00
_cell.angle_gamma   90.00
#
_symmetry.space_group_name_H-M   'P 1'
#
loop_
_entity.id
_entity.type
_entity.pdbx_description
1 polymer ?
#
loop_
_entity_poly.entity_id
_entity_poly.type
_entity_poly.pdbx_seq_one_letter_code
_entity_poly.pdbx_strand_id
1 'polypeptide(L)' 'MSHCKNVFEAILRYGHDEDFVPHQDEQFEPTDAPAGSREKIEVLRRRVELGQPLWHTTDRVDYSGLTGAIRPRE' A
#
# COMPACT_ATOMS: atom_id res chain seq x y z
N MET A 1 0.87 24.65 -15.27
CA MET A 1 0.91 24.40 -13.81
C MET A 1 2.37 24.20 -13.41
N SER A 2 2.87 24.92 -12.41
CA SER A 2 4.27 24.78 -11.95
C SER A 2 4.46 23.39 -11.33
N HIS A 3 5.47 22.64 -11.73
CA HIS A 3 5.79 21.35 -11.11
C HIS A 3 6.47 21.58 -9.75
N CYS A 4 6.04 20.88 -8.69
CA CYS A 4 6.78 20.90 -7.42
C CYS A 4 8.15 20.24 -7.63
N LYS A 5 9.23 20.91 -7.24
CA LYS A 5 10.60 20.42 -7.45
C LYS A 5 11.06 19.45 -6.36
N ASN A 6 10.47 19.56 -5.18
CA ASN A 6 10.80 18.72 -4.03
C ASN A 6 9.59 18.53 -3.13
N VAL A 7 9.76 17.67 -2.12
CA VAL A 7 8.71 17.31 -1.17
C VAL A 7 8.26 18.51 -0.32
N PHE A 8 9.16 19.43 0.05
CA PHE A 8 8.80 20.61 0.84
C PHE A 8 7.90 21.57 0.06
N GLU A 9 8.18 21.81 -1.22
CA GLU A 9 7.32 22.61 -2.09
C GLU A 9 5.95 21.98 -2.30
N ALA A 10 5.87 20.64 -2.35
CA ALA A 10 4.60 19.93 -2.43
C ALA A 10 3.79 20.09 -1.13
N ILE A 11 4.42 19.88 0.03
CA ILE A 11 3.78 20.07 1.34
C ILE A 11 3.29 21.51 1.51
N LEU A 12 4.11 22.51 1.19
CA LEU A 12 3.70 23.92 1.27
C LEU A 12 2.52 24.26 0.35
N ARG A 13 2.42 23.58 -0.81
CA ARG A 13 1.37 23.84 -1.80
C ARG A 13 0.06 23.15 -1.47
N TYR A 14 0.12 21.88 -1.08
CA TYR A 14 -1.04 21.03 -0.90
C TYR A 14 -1.45 20.87 0.57
N GLY A 15 -0.62 21.40 1.48
CA GLY A 15 -0.76 21.19 2.91
C GLY A 15 -0.23 19.82 3.34
N HIS A 16 -0.33 19.59 4.64
CA HIS A 16 -0.14 18.32 5.31
C HIS A 16 -1.40 18.05 6.12
N ASP A 17 -1.97 16.87 5.98
CA ASP A 17 -3.12 16.43 6.77
C ASP A 17 -2.59 15.74 8.02
N GLU A 18 -2.24 16.54 9.04
CA GLU A 18 -1.70 16.03 10.30
C GLU A 18 -2.75 15.25 11.10
N ASP A 19 -4.04 15.45 10.78
CA ASP A 19 -5.17 14.81 11.45
C ASP A 19 -5.74 13.62 10.65
N PHE A 20 -5.10 13.23 9.54
CA PHE A 20 -5.55 12.09 8.75
C PHE A 20 -5.53 10.81 9.58
N VAL A 21 -6.71 10.24 9.79
CA VAL A 21 -6.88 8.92 10.40
C VAL A 21 -7.59 8.02 9.39
N PRO A 22 -6.97 6.91 8.95
CA PRO A 22 -7.61 6.02 8.00
C PRO A 22 -8.86 5.37 8.59
N HIS A 23 -9.89 5.17 7.76
CA HIS A 23 -11.16 4.61 8.17
C HIS A 23 -11.31 3.15 7.69
N GLN A 24 -11.74 2.26 8.58
CA GLN A 24 -12.09 0.88 8.23
C GLN A 24 -13.58 0.82 7.86
N ASP A 25 -13.87 0.61 6.58
CA ASP A 25 -15.24 0.39 6.09
C ASP A 25 -15.51 -1.10 5.85
N GLU A 26 -16.72 -1.41 5.37
CA GLU A 26 -17.17 -2.78 5.05
C GLU A 26 -16.42 -3.43 3.88
N GLN A 27 -15.62 -2.66 3.11
CA GLN A 27 -14.80 -3.17 2.01
C GLN A 27 -13.33 -3.38 2.42
N PHE A 28 -12.98 -3.13 3.68
CA PHE A 28 -11.63 -3.32 4.21
C PHE A 28 -11.35 -4.81 4.50
N GLU A 29 -11.10 -5.56 3.43
CA GLU A 29 -10.86 -7.01 3.49
C GLU A 29 -9.35 -7.36 3.51
N PRO A 30 -8.95 -8.46 4.16
CA PRO A 30 -7.58 -8.96 4.10
C PRO A 30 -7.21 -9.48 2.71
N THR A 31 -5.91 -9.56 2.45
CA THR A 31 -5.38 -10.21 1.25
C THR A 31 -4.32 -11.26 1.60
N ASP A 32 -4.46 -12.43 0.97
CA ASP A 32 -3.48 -13.52 1.02
C ASP A 32 -2.41 -13.41 -0.09
N ALA A 33 -2.39 -12.30 -0.83
CA ALA A 33 -1.43 -12.11 -1.91
C ALA A 33 0.04 -12.12 -1.39
N PRO A 34 0.98 -12.77 -2.11
CA PRO A 34 2.38 -12.83 -1.69
C PRO A 34 3.03 -11.45 -1.54
N ALA A 35 3.96 -11.34 -0.59
CA ALA A 35 4.76 -10.13 -0.42
C ALA A 35 5.50 -9.77 -1.72
N GLY A 36 5.45 -8.48 -2.10
CA GLY A 36 6.07 -7.97 -3.33
C GLY A 36 5.37 -8.37 -4.64
N SER A 37 4.30 -9.19 -4.59
CA SER A 37 3.52 -9.50 -5.79
C SER A 37 2.79 -8.26 -6.30
N ARG A 38 2.55 -8.22 -7.62
CA ARG A 38 1.77 -7.15 -8.25
C ARG A 38 0.36 -7.04 -7.67
N GLU A 39 -0.25 -8.19 -7.34
CA GLU A 39 -1.57 -8.26 -6.71
C GLU A 39 -1.58 -7.60 -5.32
N LYS A 40 -0.61 -7.93 -4.46
CA LYS A 40 -0.50 -7.29 -3.15
C LYS A 40 -0.34 -5.78 -3.29
N ILE A 41 0.52 -5.34 -4.21
CA ILE A 41 0.74 -3.91 -4.48
C ILE A 41 -0.55 -3.22 -4.93
N GLU A 42 -1.36 -3.87 -5.77
CA GLU A 42 -2.65 -3.33 -6.23
C GLU A 42 -3.64 -3.15 -5.07
N VAL A 43 -3.77 -4.17 -4.20
CA VAL A 43 -4.63 -4.10 -3.02
C VAL A 43 -4.21 -2.95 -2.11
N LEU A 44 -2.92 -2.85 -1.80
CA LEU A 44 -2.39 -1.79 -0.93
C LEU A 44 -2.60 -0.40 -1.54
N ARG A 45 -2.42 -0.24 -2.85
CA ARG A 45 -2.70 1.04 -3.54
C ARG A 45 -4.17 1.44 -3.39
N ARG A 46 -5.09 0.50 -3.66
CA ARG A 46 -6.53 0.74 -3.55
C ARG A 46 -6.94 1.16 -2.14
N ARG A 47 -6.35 0.54 -1.10
CA ARG A 47 -6.59 0.95 0.30
C ARG A 47 -6.21 2.40 0.55
N VAL A 48 -5.05 2.85 0.04
CA VAL A 48 -4.63 4.26 0.13
C VAL A 48 -5.61 5.18 -0.57
N GLU A 49 -6.07 4.83 -1.78
CA GLU A 49 -7.03 5.62 -2.55
C GLU A 49 -8.40 5.73 -1.86
N LEU A 50 -8.81 4.70 -1.10
CA LEU A 50 -10.04 4.68 -0.33
C LEU A 50 -9.91 5.33 1.07
N GLY A 51 -8.70 5.75 1.47
CA GLY A 51 -8.44 6.26 2.81
C GLY A 51 -8.52 5.18 3.91
N GLN A 52 -8.34 3.91 3.55
CA GLN A 52 -8.33 2.78 4.47
C GLN A 52 -6.94 2.56 5.09
N PRO A 53 -6.83 1.80 6.20
CA PRO A 53 -5.53 1.40 6.72
C PRO A 53 -4.76 0.60 5.67
N LEU A 54 -3.44 0.80 5.62
CA LEU A 54 -2.61 0.11 4.64
C LEU A 54 -2.63 -1.42 4.87
N TRP A 55 -2.55 -1.85 6.13
CA TRP A 55 -2.42 -3.26 6.52
C TRP A 55 -3.67 -3.75 7.25
N HIS A 56 -4.16 -4.91 6.84
CA HIS A 56 -5.15 -5.67 7.61
C HIS A 56 -4.43 -6.59 8.60
N THR A 57 -4.95 -6.76 9.82
CA THR A 57 -4.33 -7.60 10.85
C THR A 57 -4.24 -9.08 10.47
N THR A 58 -5.07 -9.51 9.52
CA THR A 58 -5.10 -10.86 8.95
C THR A 58 -4.61 -10.93 7.51
N ASP A 59 -3.91 -9.89 7.03
CA ASP A 59 -3.13 -10.01 5.79
C ASP A 59 -2.09 -11.13 5.94
N ARG A 60 -1.73 -11.79 4.84
CA ARG A 60 -0.58 -12.71 4.82
C ARG A 60 0.68 -12.01 5.35
N VAL A 61 1.33 -12.65 6.34
CA VAL A 61 2.55 -12.15 6.99
C VAL A 61 3.81 -12.95 6.64
N ASP A 62 3.66 -14.11 6.01
CA ASP A 62 4.77 -15.02 5.73
C ASP A 62 4.69 -15.65 4.33
N TYR A 63 5.69 -16.48 4.02
CA TYR A 63 5.79 -17.21 2.76
C TYR A 63 5.21 -18.64 2.83
N SER A 64 4.49 -18.98 3.90
CA SER A 64 3.97 -20.33 4.11
C SER A 64 3.03 -20.75 2.99
N GLY A 65 3.25 -21.94 2.42
CA GLY A 65 2.44 -22.48 1.33
C GLY A 65 2.66 -21.82 -0.04
N LEU A 66 3.62 -20.89 -0.18
CA LEU A 66 3.94 -20.29 -1.48
C LEU A 66 4.92 -21.16 -2.27
N THR A 67 4.58 -21.38 -3.53
CA THR A 67 5.48 -21.97 -4.52
C THR A 67 5.92 -20.87 -5.48
N GLY A 68 7.20 -20.56 -5.50
CA GLY A 68 7.80 -19.57 -6.40
C GLY A 68 8.77 -20.21 -7.38
N ALA A 69 8.86 -19.66 -8.59
CA ALA A 69 9.92 -20.03 -9.52
C ALA A 69 11.25 -19.45 -9.02
N ILE A 70 12.19 -20.30 -8.60
CA ILE A 70 13.56 -19.89 -8.35
C ILE A 70 14.23 -19.71 -9.71
N ARG A 71 14.66 -18.48 -10.04
CA ARG A 71 15.64 -18.25 -11.11
C ARG A 71 17.03 -18.22 -10.47
N PRO A 72 17.85 -19.26 -10.64
CA PRO A 72 19.24 -19.23 -10.18
C PRO A 72 19.93 -18.02 -10.80
N ARG A 73 20.77 -17.34 -10.01
CA ARG A 73 21.70 -16.35 -10.57
C ARG A 73 22.75 -17.13 -11.35
N GLU A 74 23.05 -16.68 -12.58
CA GLU A 74 24.24 -17.15 -13.33
C GLU A 74 25.53 -16.83 -12.58
#